data_AF-A0A933EHX9-F1
#
_entry.id   AF-A0A933EHX9-F1
#
_cell.length_a   1.000
_cell.length_b   1.000
_cell.length_c   1.000
_cell.angle_alpha   90.00
_cell.angle_beta   90.00
_cell.angle_gamma   90.00
#
_symmetry.space_group_name_H-M   'P 1'
#
loop_
_entity.id
_entity.type
_entity.pdbx_description
1 polymer ?
#
loop_
_entity_poly.entity_id
_entity_poly.type
_entity_poly.pdbx_seq_one_letter_code
_entity_poly.pdbx_strand_id
1 'polypeptide(L)'
;MGLDIGIITIQYLERPTGHAYEFAKEMAWGPNVYYYMQGVGNNWCAFTQRQVLQMLEDFTQEKGLDSPAKTEILEWIRSLPWDGWQDDFALGAGQEDEDRDLFLDYDDNLDGGLIELHFNW
;
A
#
# COMPACT_ATOMS: atom_id res chain seq x y z
N MET A 1 12.02 -17.52 22.53
CA MET A 1 12.35 -16.88 21.26
C MET A 1 11.42 -15.69 21.16
N GLY A 2 11.96 -14.47 21.22
CA GLY A 2 11.15 -13.25 21.11
C GLY A 2 10.68 -13.12 19.67
N LEU A 3 9.39 -12.86 19.47
CA LEU A 3 8.84 -12.44 18.19
C LEU A 3 9.32 -11.01 17.96
N ASP A 4 10.32 -10.84 17.09
CA ASP A 4 10.63 -9.53 16.53
C ASP A 4 9.46 -9.18 15.58
N ILE A 5 8.52 -8.41 16.11
CA ILE A 5 7.51 -7.75 15.29
C ILE A 5 8.30 -6.71 14.49
N GLY A 6 8.42 -6.92 13.17
CA GLY A 6 9.09 -6.01 12.24
C GLY A 6 8.62 -4.57 12.44
N ILE A 7 9.46 -3.60 12.06
CA ILE A 7 9.24 -2.18 12.36
C ILE A 7 7.95 -1.70 11.66
N ILE A 8 6.86 -1.66 12.41
CA ILE A 8 5.61 -1.02 11.99
C ILE A 8 5.72 0.47 12.33
N THR A 9 5.98 1.31 11.33
CA THR A 9 5.97 2.76 11.52
C THR A 9 4.54 3.29 11.39
N ILE A 10 3.84 3.43 12.50
CA ILE A 10 2.51 4.06 12.54
C ILE A 10 2.67 5.56 12.28
N GLN A 11 2.15 6.09 11.16
CA GLN A 11 2.08 7.53 10.91
C GLN A 11 0.67 7.99 10.54
N TYR A 12 0.25 9.09 11.16
CA TYR A 12 -0.90 9.86 10.74
C TYR A 12 -0.48 10.81 9.63
N LEU A 13 -0.90 10.52 8.41
CA LEU A 13 -0.55 11.35 7.27
C LEU A 13 -1.51 12.53 7.13
N GLU A 14 -0.98 13.67 6.69
CA GLU A 14 -1.84 14.74 6.18
C GLU A 14 -2.66 14.21 5.02
N ARG A 15 -3.92 14.66 4.96
CA ARG A 15 -4.85 14.23 3.94
C ARG A 15 -4.34 14.66 2.56
N PRO A 16 -4.08 13.71 1.63
CA PRO A 16 -3.72 14.07 0.27
C PRO A 16 -4.87 14.80 -0.43
N THR A 17 -4.55 15.48 -1.53
CA THR A 17 -5.50 16.17 -2.41
C THR A 17 -5.53 15.51 -3.80
N GLY A 18 -6.45 15.94 -4.67
CA GLY A 18 -6.46 15.51 -6.08
C GLY A 18 -6.68 14.01 -6.25
N HIS A 19 -5.98 13.41 -7.22
CA HIS A 19 -6.11 11.97 -7.50
C HIS A 19 -5.48 11.10 -6.42
N ALA A 20 -4.45 11.61 -5.73
CA ALA A 20 -3.86 10.94 -4.57
C ALA A 20 -4.87 10.76 -3.43
N TYR A 21 -5.82 11.69 -3.26
CA TYR A 21 -6.93 11.55 -2.30
C TYR A 21 -7.88 10.41 -2.68
N GLU A 22 -8.23 10.30 -3.96
CA GLU A 22 -9.12 9.26 -4.45
C GLU A 22 -8.46 7.89 -4.35
N PHE A 23 -7.18 7.80 -4.68
CA PHE A 23 -6.39 6.59 -4.52
C PHE A 23 -6.21 6.20 -3.05
N ALA A 24 -5.94 7.15 -2.15
CA ALA A 24 -5.86 6.91 -0.72
C ALA A 24 -7.18 6.36 -0.14
N LYS A 25 -8.33 6.81 -0.66
CA LYS A 25 -9.62 6.22 -0.34
C LYS A 25 -9.76 4.79 -0.84
N GLU A 26 -9.32 4.53 -2.06
CA GLU A 26 -9.35 3.18 -2.63
C GLU A 26 -8.50 2.23 -1.79
N MET A 27 -7.28 2.63 -1.41
CA MET A 27 -6.47 1.86 -0.45
C MET A 27 -7.14 1.71 0.91
N ALA A 28 -7.90 2.70 1.35
CA ALA A 28 -8.64 2.66 2.60
C ALA A 28 -10.00 1.95 2.48
N TRP A 29 -10.42 1.43 1.33
CA TRP A 29 -11.66 0.65 1.15
C TRP A 29 -11.42 -0.74 0.55
N GLY A 30 -10.33 -0.90 -0.21
CA GLY A 30 -9.82 -2.15 -0.76
C GLY A 30 -9.49 -3.29 0.22
N PRO A 31 -9.26 -3.09 1.53
CA PRO A 31 -9.00 -4.18 2.48
C PRO A 31 -10.13 -5.19 2.69
N ASN A 32 -11.25 -5.12 1.96
CA ASN A 32 -12.24 -6.19 1.95
C ASN A 32 -11.75 -7.49 1.26
N VAL A 33 -10.56 -7.52 0.67
CA VAL A 33 -10.03 -8.70 -0.06
C VAL A 33 -9.34 -9.70 0.87
N TYR A 34 -8.76 -9.28 1.99
CA TYR A 34 -8.15 -10.19 2.97
C TYR A 34 -8.94 -10.16 4.28
N TYR A 35 -9.70 -11.22 4.52
CA TYR A 35 -10.74 -11.44 5.54
C TYR A 35 -10.39 -11.17 7.03
N TYR A 36 -9.29 -10.50 7.37
CA TYR A 36 -8.79 -10.41 8.75
C TYR A 36 -8.97 -9.07 9.46
N MET A 37 -9.43 -7.98 8.82
CA MET A 37 -9.50 -6.68 9.51
C MET A 37 -10.79 -5.90 9.24
N GLN A 38 -11.91 -6.39 9.79
CA GLN A 38 -13.15 -5.62 9.90
C GLN A 38 -13.08 -4.65 11.09
N GLY A 39 -12.53 -3.46 10.85
CA GLY A 39 -12.56 -2.35 11.80
C GLY A 39 -13.65 -1.34 11.47
N VAL A 40 -14.58 -1.09 12.38
CA VAL A 40 -15.53 0.02 12.28
C VAL A 40 -14.77 1.34 12.46
N GLY A 41 -14.51 2.07 11.38
CA GLY A 41 -14.31 3.52 11.43
C GLY A 41 -12.91 4.07 11.17
N ASN A 42 -11.88 3.28 10.92
CA ASN A 42 -10.58 3.71 10.37
C ASN A 42 -9.91 2.46 9.80
N ASN A 43 -9.67 2.41 8.50
CA ASN A 43 -9.19 1.17 7.88
C ASN A 43 -7.71 0.92 8.24
N TRP A 44 -7.40 -0.34 8.54
CA TRP A 44 -6.10 -0.81 9.03
C TRP A 44 -5.59 -1.85 8.05
N CYS A 45 -4.46 -1.58 7.38
CA CYS A 45 -3.73 -2.59 6.63
C CYS A 45 -2.26 -2.20 6.49
N ALA A 46 -1.39 -3.18 6.72
CA ALA A 46 -0.04 -3.12 6.22
C ALA A 46 -0.07 -3.32 4.70
N PHE A 47 0.74 -2.55 3.98
CA PHE A 47 0.89 -2.65 2.55
C PHE A 47 2.36 -2.78 2.21
N THR A 48 2.66 -3.66 1.25
CA THR A 48 3.96 -3.68 0.61
C THR A 48 3.99 -2.71 -0.57
N GLN A 49 5.19 -2.27 -0.94
CA GLN A 49 5.39 -1.43 -2.11
C GLN A 49 4.81 -2.07 -3.37
N ARG A 50 4.98 -3.39 -3.54
CA ARG A 50 4.36 -4.15 -4.63
C ARG A 50 2.85 -3.99 -4.69
N GLN A 51 2.17 -4.22 -3.58
CA GLN A 51 0.71 -4.18 -3.52
C GLN A 51 0.19 -2.79 -3.87
N VAL A 52 0.79 -1.74 -3.29
CA VAL A 52 0.36 -0.36 -3.58
C VAL A 52 0.58 0.00 -5.05
N LEU A 53 1.69 -0.44 -5.64
CA LEU A 53 1.97 -0.22 -7.06
C LEU A 53 1.02 -1.02 -7.97
N GLN A 54 0.64 -2.25 -7.61
CA GLN A 54 -0.39 -3.01 -8.33
C GLN A 54 -1.76 -2.33 -8.24
N MET A 55 -2.17 -1.93 -7.04
CA MET A 55 -3.40 -1.17 -6.84
C MET A 55 -3.41 0.14 -7.63
N LEU A 56 -2.26 0.81 -7.77
CA LEU A 56 -2.14 2.01 -8.60
C LEU A 56 -2.38 1.69 -10.08
N GLU A 57 -1.81 0.61 -10.62
CA GLU A 57 -2.07 0.19 -12.00
C GLU A 57 -3.57 -0.07 -12.22
N ASP A 58 -4.19 -0.86 -11.34
CA ASP A 58 -5.61 -1.19 -11.42
C ASP A 58 -6.48 0.07 -11.33
N PHE A 59 -6.21 0.93 -10.34
CA PHE A 59 -6.93 2.18 -10.14
C PHE A 59 -6.84 3.10 -11.36
N THR A 60 -5.63 3.27 -11.92
CA THR A 60 -5.44 4.15 -13.09
C THR A 60 -6.12 3.59 -14.33
N GLN A 61 -6.11 2.27 -14.52
CA GLN A 61 -6.81 1.60 -15.62
C GLN A 61 -8.33 1.73 -15.48
N GLU A 62 -8.89 1.45 -14.30
CA GLU A 62 -10.33 1.52 -14.05
C GLU A 62 -10.88 2.94 -14.16
N LYS A 63 -10.14 3.94 -13.68
CA LYS A 63 -10.52 5.35 -13.73
C LYS A 63 -10.22 6.01 -15.08
N GLY A 64 -9.46 5.35 -15.96
CA GLY A 64 -9.01 5.90 -17.24
C GLY A 64 -8.11 7.12 -17.06
N LEU A 65 -7.25 7.11 -16.03
CA LEU A 65 -6.34 8.22 -15.72
C LEU A 65 -5.19 8.29 -16.72
N ASP A 66 -4.75 9.51 -17.02
CA ASP A 66 -3.62 9.76 -17.90
C ASP A 66 -2.28 9.68 -17.15
N SER A 67 -1.16 9.72 -17.90
CA SER A 67 0.18 9.62 -17.32
C SER A 67 0.44 10.70 -16.24
N PRO A 68 0.07 11.98 -16.42
CA PRO A 68 0.24 12.99 -15.38
C PRO A 68 -0.48 12.66 -14.07
N ALA A 69 -1.74 12.22 -14.11
CA ALA A 69 -2.48 11.84 -12.91
C ALA A 69 -1.84 10.63 -12.21
N LYS A 70 -1.37 9.64 -12.98
CA LYS A 70 -0.62 8.50 -12.44
C LYS A 70 0.69 8.94 -11.78
N THR A 71 1.41 9.88 -12.38
CA THR A 71 2.66 10.43 -11.80
C THR A 71 2.38 11.18 -10.49
N GLU A 72 1.32 11.99 -10.41
CA GLU A 72 0.90 12.66 -9.16
C GLU A 72 0.69 11.66 -8.02
N ILE A 73 -0.05 10.58 -8.30
CA ILE A 73 -0.31 9.54 -7.29
C ILE A 73 1.00 8.82 -6.91
N LEU A 74 1.86 8.49 -7.89
CA LEU A 74 3.13 7.84 -7.63
C LEU A 74 4.09 8.69 -6.78
N GLU A 75 4.14 10.00 -7.02
CA GLU A 75 4.92 10.93 -6.20
C GLU A 75 4.41 10.97 -4.75
N TRP A 76 3.09 10.94 -4.57
CA TRP A 76 2.50 10.82 -3.24
C TRP A 76 2.86 9.47 -2.58
N ILE A 77 2.70 8.35 -3.28
CA ILE A 77 3.10 7.02 -2.78
C ILE A 77 4.56 7.02 -2.34
N ARG A 78 5.47 7.58 -3.15
CA ARG A 78 6.91 7.68 -2.83
C ARG A 78 7.19 8.48 -1.56
N SER A 79 6.36 9.47 -1.24
CA SER A 79 6.52 10.31 -0.05
C SER A 79 6.12 9.62 1.26
N LEU A 80 5.48 8.46 1.18
CA LEU A 80 5.06 7.69 2.36
C LEU A 80 6.29 7.14 3.11
N PRO A 81 6.16 6.87 4.42
CA PRO A 81 7.28 6.49 5.29
C PRO A 81 7.64 5.00 5.14
N TRP A 82 8.04 4.59 3.94
CA TRP A 82 8.45 3.21 3.64
C TRP A 82 9.65 2.74 4.45
N ASP A 83 9.59 1.51 4.94
CA ASP A 83 10.77 0.80 5.44
C ASP A 83 11.61 0.27 4.26
N GLY A 84 12.29 1.16 3.55
CA GLY A 84 13.15 0.82 2.42
C GLY A 84 12.46 0.87 1.05
N TRP A 85 12.04 2.07 0.63
CA TRP A 85 11.57 2.31 -0.74
C TRP A 85 12.60 1.89 -1.79
N GLN A 86 12.14 1.24 -2.87
CA GLN A 86 12.96 0.82 -4.00
C GLN A 86 12.50 1.49 -5.30
N ASP A 87 13.35 2.29 -5.94
CA ASP A 87 12.94 3.05 -7.15
C ASP A 87 12.75 2.17 -8.40
N ASP A 88 13.52 1.10 -8.53
CA ASP A 88 13.50 0.19 -9.69
C ASP A 88 12.70 -1.09 -9.42
N PHE A 89 11.70 -0.98 -8.55
CA PHE A 89 10.93 -2.13 -8.10
C PHE A 89 10.15 -2.77 -9.26
N ALA A 90 10.52 -4.00 -9.62
CA ALA A 90 9.89 -4.71 -10.72
C ALA A 90 8.57 -5.36 -10.25
N LEU A 91 7.46 -4.92 -10.84
CA LEU A 91 6.19 -5.65 -10.80
C LEU A 91 6.29 -6.90 -11.69
N GLY A 92 7.08 -7.87 -11.25
CA GLY A 92 7.11 -9.20 -11.86
C GLY A 92 5.78 -9.93 -11.67
N ALA A 93 5.64 -11.10 -12.29
CA ALA A 93 4.55 -12.03 -12.00
C ALA A 93 4.79 -12.67 -10.61
N GLY A 94 4.60 -11.88 -9.55
CA GLY A 94 4.51 -12.39 -8.19
C GLY A 94 3.23 -13.21 -8.09
N GLN A 95 3.34 -14.44 -7.60
CA GLN A 95 2.17 -15.27 -7.34
C GLN A 95 1.42 -14.61 -6.18
N GLU A 96 0.21 -14.11 -6.43
CA GLU A 96 -0.71 -13.74 -5.35
C GLU A 96 -1.02 -15.03 -4.59
N ASP A 97 -0.44 -15.15 -3.41
CA ASP A 97 -0.80 -16.21 -2.48
C ASP A 97 -1.96 -15.68 -1.63
N GLU A 98 -3.13 -16.31 -1.76
CA GLU A 98 -4.33 -15.95 -1.00
C GLU A 98 -4.14 -16.21 0.52
N ASP A 99 -3.21 -17.09 0.89
CA ASP A 99 -2.88 -17.43 2.29
C ASP A 99 -1.72 -16.58 2.85
N ARG A 100 -1.25 -15.58 2.10
CA ARG A 100 -0.10 -14.76 2.46
C ARG A 100 -0.35 -13.92 3.71
N ASP A 101 0.44 -14.15 4.75
CA ASP A 101 0.50 -13.28 5.92
C ASP A 101 1.65 -12.28 5.73
N LEU A 102 1.34 -11.00 5.48
CA LEU A 102 2.36 -9.96 5.28
C LEU A 102 3.32 -9.80 6.45
N PHE A 103 2.97 -10.25 7.66
CA PHE A 103 3.88 -10.20 8.80
C PHE A 103 4.84 -11.40 8.85
N LEU A 104 4.44 -12.54 8.30
CA LEU A 104 5.24 -13.77 8.32
C LEU A 104 5.99 -14.01 7.01
N ASP A 105 5.41 -13.58 5.89
CA ASP A 105 5.84 -13.86 4.52
C ASP A 105 6.37 -12.61 3.79
N TYR A 106 6.73 -11.57 4.54
CA TYR A 106 7.40 -10.39 3.98
C TYR A 106 8.82 -10.73 3.54
N ASP A 107 9.13 -10.42 2.28
CA ASP A 107 10.47 -10.50 1.71
C ASP A 107 10.77 -9.14 1.07
N ASP A 108 11.78 -8.45 1.59
CA ASP A 108 12.18 -7.11 1.15
C ASP A 108 12.61 -7.07 -0.33
N ASN A 109 13.20 -8.15 -0.83
CA ASN A 109 13.62 -8.27 -2.23
C ASN A 109 12.44 -8.54 -3.16
N LEU A 110 11.43 -9.24 -2.66
CA LEU A 110 10.25 -9.52 -3.44
C LEU A 110 9.28 -8.36 -3.35
N ASP A 111 9.00 -7.78 -2.20
CA ASP A 111 7.82 -6.94 -1.99
C ASP A 111 8.11 -5.45 -1.86
N GLY A 112 9.39 -5.10 -1.75
CA GLY A 112 9.84 -3.74 -1.51
C GLY A 112 9.56 -3.35 -0.06
N GLY A 113 9.56 -2.05 0.22
CA GLY A 113 9.31 -1.57 1.58
C GLY A 113 7.90 -1.92 2.09
N LEU A 114 7.77 -2.03 3.42
CA LEU A 114 6.50 -2.20 4.12
C LEU A 114 6.08 -0.88 4.78
N ILE A 115 4.77 -0.59 4.78
CA ILE A 115 4.16 0.49 5.56
C ILE A 115 2.86 0.03 6.20
N GLU A 116 2.48 0.64 7.32
CA GLU A 116 1.11 0.62 7.80
C GLU A 116 0.56 2.04 7.75
N LEU A 117 -0.59 2.22 7.09
CA LEU A 117 -1.18 3.53 6.87
C LEU A 117 -2.39 3.76 7.75
N HIS A 118 -2.39 4.91 8.44
CA HIS A 118 -3.52 5.38 9.23
C HIS A 118 -4.01 6.70 8.66
N PHE A 119 -5.21 6.68 8.09
CA PHE A 119 -5.85 7.88 7.58
C PHE A 119 -6.81 8.46 8.63
N ASN A 120 -6.63 9.74 8.98
CA ASN A 120 -7.59 10.49 9.78
C ASN A 120 -8.64 11.11 8.84
N TRP A 121 -9.83 10.53 8.77
CA TRP A 121 -10.94 11.03 7.94
C TRP A 121 -12.00 11.79 8.74
#